data_AF-A9Q6D0-F1
#
_entry.id   AF-A9Q6D0-F1
#
_cell.length_a   1.000
_cell.length_b   1.000
_cell.length_c   1.000
_cell.angle_alpha   90.00
_cell.angle_beta   90.00
_cell.angle_gamma   90.00
#
_symmetry.space_group_name_H-M   'P 1'
#
loop_
_entity.id
_entity.type
_entity.pdbx_description
1 polymer ?
#
loop_
_entity_poly.entity_id
_entity_poly.type
_entity_poly.pdbx_seq_one_letter_code
_entity_poly.pdbx_strand_id
1 'polypeptide(L)'
;MKINNYSINTLILACTVIIAIIASSCLYASGIGERAQEAILRMRTAQFYDVRFSSNHLKVGEDLVVTGKVMILPIWPHELGFSGIAYINFFEPGPRLVRKETVVNGQPVFSSMIVKLGDTYDFKEVLTARRPGTWPVGVTMNIKDIGPIVGPSIKVTIDPSSAPFTNTVQTLSGQSINLENYGLSRAMGWSFLWVLLGIGWLYYWLILKPTAPRLGLAYLEKEDELVTKQDQKFGFLFLAIVIVLVFGGAFITSKQFPIVIPLQKTFVRINPLPKESTFVEAKVSKATYYVQQRSLDFDLIVTNKGNEKVYLRRFQTANVAFLNPAAPDNQWPADSPEVNGGELQITPNEPILPGETKQLHIKAQGAAWEVERLSTIYKESSSRFGGLIFFGDTAGNRNIIAIADQFVVPVFQ
;
A
#
# COMPACT_ATOMS: atom_id res chain seq x y z
N MET A 1 -24.32 -44.03 -28.18
CA MET A 1 -25.02 -42.91 -27.50
C MET A 1 -24.64 -41.62 -28.23
N LYS A 2 -25.50 -41.08 -29.09
CA LYS A 2 -25.22 -39.82 -29.82
C LYS A 2 -25.41 -38.67 -28.84
N ILE A 3 -24.32 -38.05 -28.39
CA ILE A 3 -24.39 -36.83 -27.59
C ILE A 3 -24.94 -35.74 -28.51
N ASN A 4 -26.15 -35.26 -28.22
CA ASN A 4 -26.80 -34.21 -29.00
C ASN A 4 -25.96 -32.94 -28.93
N ASN A 5 -25.63 -32.36 -30.10
CA ASN A 5 -24.90 -31.09 -30.23
C ASN A 5 -25.54 -29.94 -29.40
N TYR A 6 -26.84 -30.04 -29.13
CA TYR A 6 -27.56 -29.11 -28.26
C TYR A 6 -27.02 -29.05 -26.82
N SER A 7 -26.64 -30.19 -26.24
CA SER A 7 -26.13 -30.30 -24.87
C SER A 7 -24.71 -29.75 -24.73
N ILE A 8 -23.90 -29.88 -25.79
CA ILE A 8 -22.54 -29.32 -25.83
C ILE A 8 -22.60 -27.79 -25.97
N ASN A 9 -23.49 -27.28 -26.84
CA ASN A 9 -23.66 -25.84 -27.01
C ASN A 9 -24.24 -25.15 -25.76
N THR A 10 -25.13 -25.81 -25.02
CA THR A 10 -25.61 -25.27 -23.73
C THR A 10 -24.53 -25.27 -22.66
N LEU A 11 -23.67 -26.29 -22.61
CA LEU A 11 -22.55 -26.33 -21.67
C LEU A 11 -21.51 -25.24 -21.99
N ILE A 12 -21.18 -25.04 -23.26
CA ILE A 12 -20.28 -23.97 -23.71
C ILE A 12 -20.87 -22.61 -23.38
N LEU A 13 -22.15 -22.38 -23.67
CA LEU A 13 -22.84 -21.13 -23.36
C LEU A 13 -22.87 -20.86 -21.85
N ALA A 14 -23.16 -21.87 -21.03
CA ALA A 14 -23.15 -21.76 -19.57
C ALA A 14 -21.75 -21.43 -19.03
N CYS A 15 -20.70 -22.11 -19.50
CA CYS A 15 -19.32 -21.79 -19.13
C CYS A 15 -18.93 -20.36 -19.58
N THR A 16 -19.36 -19.93 -20.77
CA THR A 16 -19.06 -18.58 -21.28
C THR A 16 -19.79 -17.50 -20.46
N VAL A 17 -21.03 -17.75 -20.05
CA VAL A 17 -21.80 -16.85 -19.18
C VAL A 17 -21.21 -16.80 -17.77
N ILE A 18 -20.78 -17.93 -17.21
CA ILE A 18 -20.10 -17.95 -15.91
C ILE A 18 -18.76 -17.21 -15.96
N ILE A 19 -17.96 -17.39 -17.02
CA ILE A 19 -16.72 -16.64 -17.22
C ILE A 19 -17.02 -15.14 -17.39
N ALA A 20 -18.07 -14.78 -18.14
CA ALA A 20 -18.49 -13.40 -18.32
C ALA A 20 -18.98 -12.77 -17.00
N ILE A 21 -19.70 -13.50 -16.15
CA ILE A 21 -20.15 -13.03 -14.83
C ILE A 21 -18.96 -12.85 -13.88
N ILE A 22 -18.02 -13.80 -13.84
CA ILE A 22 -16.76 -13.67 -13.08
C ILE A 22 -15.94 -12.47 -13.56
N ALA A 23 -15.98 -12.16 -14.87
CA ALA A 23 -15.26 -11.02 -15.44
C ALA A 23 -15.98 -9.67 -15.24
N SER A 24 -17.30 -9.63 -15.02
CA SER A 24 -18.11 -8.41 -15.14
C SER A 24 -18.47 -7.71 -13.83
N SER A 25 -18.09 -8.19 -12.66
CA SER A 25 -18.51 -7.56 -11.40
C SER A 25 -17.45 -7.54 -10.30
N CYS A 26 -16.48 -6.63 -10.45
CA CYS A 26 -16.02 -5.87 -9.29
C CYS A 26 -16.55 -4.45 -9.44
N LEU A 27 -17.67 -4.14 -8.79
CA LEU A 27 -17.99 -2.77 -8.41
C LEU A 27 -16.88 -2.36 -7.43
N TYR A 28 -15.82 -1.73 -7.95
CA TYR A 28 -14.71 -1.28 -7.14
C TYR A 28 -15.22 -0.20 -6.19
N ALA A 29 -15.37 -0.54 -4.91
CA ALA A 29 -15.53 0.45 -3.86
C ALA A 29 -14.27 1.34 -3.90
N SER A 30 -14.45 2.60 -4.30
CA SER A 30 -13.37 3.56 -4.46
C SER A 30 -13.03 4.19 -3.10
N GLY A 31 -12.28 3.44 -2.29
CA GLY A 31 -11.70 3.93 -1.04
C GLY A 31 -10.40 3.20 -0.73
N ILE A 32 -9.45 3.87 -0.10
CA ILE A 32 -8.15 3.29 0.27
C ILE A 32 -8.25 2.49 1.58
N GLY A 33 -9.27 2.77 2.40
CA GLY A 33 -9.59 2.05 3.62
C GLY A 33 -9.00 2.67 4.88
N GLU A 34 -8.29 3.79 4.75
CA GLU A 34 -7.72 4.60 5.83
C GLU A 34 -8.75 4.95 6.91
N ARG A 35 -9.98 5.27 6.51
CA ARG A 35 -11.07 5.63 7.42
C ARG A 35 -11.52 4.46 8.31
N ALA A 36 -11.25 3.22 7.91
CA ALA A 36 -11.58 2.05 8.71
C ALA A 36 -10.51 1.73 9.76
N GLN A 37 -9.32 2.35 9.65
CA GLN A 37 -8.25 2.17 10.63
C GLN A 37 -8.54 2.98 11.90
N GLU A 38 -8.08 2.45 13.03
CA GLU A 38 -8.11 3.16 14.30
C GLU A 38 -7.43 4.53 14.16
N ALA A 39 -8.04 5.56 14.74
CA ALA A 39 -7.52 6.92 14.74
C ALA A 39 -6.13 6.96 15.38
N ILE A 40 -5.93 6.23 16.48
CA ILE A 40 -4.67 6.13 17.21
C ILE A 40 -3.51 5.66 16.33
N LEU A 41 -3.76 4.66 15.47
CA LEU A 41 -2.78 4.15 14.52
C LEU A 41 -2.38 5.26 13.54
N ARG A 42 -3.35 5.99 12.99
CA ARG A 42 -3.08 7.04 11.98
C ARG A 42 -2.47 8.31 12.55
N MET A 43 -2.75 8.64 13.81
CA MET A 43 -2.27 9.86 14.46
C MET A 43 -0.91 9.70 15.15
N ARG A 44 -0.60 8.49 15.68
CA ARG A 44 0.55 8.29 16.58
C ARG A 44 1.67 7.42 16.03
N THR A 45 1.61 7.01 14.76
CA THR A 45 2.66 6.18 14.14
C THR A 45 3.56 6.97 13.18
N ALA A 46 3.31 6.90 11.88
CA ALA A 46 4.06 7.61 10.85
C ALA A 46 3.23 8.79 10.31
N GLN A 47 3.84 9.96 10.21
CA GLN A 47 3.20 11.16 9.69
C GLN A 47 3.83 11.53 8.33
N PHE A 48 3.02 11.47 7.28
CA PHE A 48 3.40 11.91 5.95
C PHE A 48 3.22 13.42 5.82
N TYR A 49 4.15 14.14 5.18
CA TYR A 49 4.01 15.57 4.93
C TYR A 49 4.80 15.99 3.70
N ASP A 50 4.51 17.18 3.19
CA ASP A 50 5.03 17.69 1.92
C ASP A 50 4.79 16.72 0.75
N VAL A 51 3.68 15.96 0.79
CA VAL A 51 3.38 15.01 -0.28
C VAL A 51 2.92 15.76 -1.51
N ARG A 52 3.46 15.38 -2.67
CA ARG A 52 3.14 15.99 -3.97
C ARG A 52 3.00 14.93 -5.04
N PHE A 53 2.00 15.11 -5.88
CA PHE A 53 1.73 14.30 -7.05
C PHE A 53 2.03 15.15 -8.29
N SER A 54 2.82 14.64 -9.23
CA SER A 54 3.18 15.40 -10.44
C SER A 54 1.98 15.68 -11.36
N SER A 55 0.94 14.83 -11.30
CA SER A 55 -0.30 15.00 -12.04
C SER A 55 -1.43 14.19 -11.39
N ASN A 56 -2.67 14.59 -11.64
CA ASN A 56 -3.87 13.80 -11.38
C ASN A 56 -4.51 13.23 -12.67
N HIS A 57 -3.87 13.46 -13.83
CA HIS A 57 -4.36 13.06 -15.14
C HIS A 57 -3.21 12.59 -16.03
N LEU A 58 -3.33 11.38 -16.59
CA LEU A 58 -2.27 10.69 -17.32
C LEU A 58 -2.85 9.93 -18.51
N LYS A 59 -2.03 9.59 -19.49
CA LYS A 59 -2.32 8.55 -20.49
C LYS A 59 -1.58 7.27 -20.16
N VAL A 60 -2.10 6.12 -20.63
CA VAL A 60 -1.36 4.85 -20.52
C VAL A 60 0.05 4.99 -21.10
N GLY A 61 1.06 4.63 -20.29
CA GLY A 61 2.48 4.76 -20.60
C GLY A 61 3.17 6.00 -20.01
N GLU A 62 2.42 6.98 -19.49
CA GLU A 62 2.99 8.16 -18.84
C GLU A 62 3.35 7.89 -17.37
N ASP A 63 4.39 8.57 -16.88
CA ASP A 63 4.90 8.42 -15.52
C ASP A 63 4.24 9.42 -14.56
N LEU A 64 3.70 8.92 -13.45
CA LEU A 64 3.34 9.67 -12.25
C LEU A 64 4.52 9.68 -11.29
N VAL A 65 4.95 10.87 -10.87
CA VAL A 65 5.98 11.03 -9.84
C VAL A 65 5.30 11.48 -8.55
N VAL A 66 5.49 10.71 -7.48
CA VAL A 66 4.98 11.04 -6.15
C VAL A 66 6.18 11.26 -5.23
N THR A 67 6.23 12.42 -4.57
CA THR A 67 7.29 12.77 -3.63
C THR A 67 6.70 13.15 -2.29
N GLY A 68 7.50 13.07 -1.23
CA GLY A 68 7.11 13.57 0.08
C GLY A 68 8.11 13.21 1.16
N LYS A 69 7.70 13.43 2.40
CA LYS A 69 8.44 13.02 3.59
C LYS A 69 7.56 12.21 4.50
N VAL A 70 8.17 11.31 5.26
CA VAL A 70 7.51 10.55 6.32
C VAL A 70 8.36 10.61 7.58
N MET A 71 7.76 11.07 8.67
CA MET A 71 8.35 11.06 10.00
C MET A 71 7.79 9.89 10.79
N ILE A 72 8.68 9.05 11.32
CA ILE A 72 8.29 8.05 12.33
C ILE A 72 8.21 8.79 13.65
N LEU A 73 7.06 8.81 14.32
CA LEU A 73 6.93 9.59 15.55
C LEU A 73 7.91 9.09 16.63
N PRO A 74 8.50 10.01 17.43
CA PRO A 74 9.53 9.67 18.41
C PRO A 74 9.02 8.85 19.60
N ILE A 75 7.71 8.84 19.84
CA ILE A 75 7.06 7.99 20.83
C ILE A 75 6.08 7.11 20.09
N TRP A 76 6.25 5.80 20.20
CA TRP A 76 5.42 4.80 19.53
C TRP A 76 4.30 4.31 20.45
N PRO A 77 3.06 4.08 19.95
CA PRO A 77 1.99 3.49 20.73
C PRO A 77 2.39 2.13 21.29
N HIS A 78 2.30 1.95 22.60
CA HIS A 78 2.64 0.68 23.25
C HIS A 78 1.73 -0.47 22.81
N GLU A 79 0.51 -0.14 22.38
CA GLU A 79 -0.48 -1.08 21.88
C GLU A 79 -0.08 -1.70 20.52
N LEU A 80 0.91 -1.13 19.83
CA LEU A 80 1.35 -1.53 18.50
C LEU A 80 2.82 -1.99 18.51
N GLY A 81 3.12 -3.14 17.90
CA GLY A 81 4.49 -3.65 17.81
C GLY A 81 5.38 -2.84 16.87
N PHE A 82 6.50 -2.30 17.35
CA PHE A 82 7.48 -1.62 16.49
C PHE A 82 8.73 -2.47 16.26
N SER A 83 8.82 -3.08 15.08
CA SER A 83 9.97 -3.91 14.68
C SER A 83 11.13 -3.11 14.09
N GLY A 84 10.94 -1.81 13.80
CA GLY A 84 11.89 -1.00 13.06
C GLY A 84 12.06 -1.40 11.59
N ILE A 85 11.22 -2.29 11.06
CA ILE A 85 11.26 -2.75 9.67
C ILE A 85 10.03 -2.19 8.95
N ALA A 86 10.28 -1.42 7.90
CA ALA A 86 9.24 -0.77 7.11
C ALA A 86 9.39 -1.04 5.62
N TYR A 87 8.34 -0.82 4.85
CA TYR A 87 8.39 -0.77 3.39
C TYR A 87 7.50 0.35 2.89
N ILE A 88 8.11 1.34 2.23
CA ILE A 88 7.35 2.38 1.55
C ILE A 88 6.72 1.79 0.30
N ASN A 89 5.44 2.07 0.13
CA ASN A 89 4.65 1.46 -0.91
C ASN A 89 3.61 2.45 -1.36
N PHE A 90 2.99 2.13 -2.48
CA PHE A 90 1.91 2.89 -3.04
C PHE A 90 0.64 2.04 -3.02
N PHE A 91 -0.48 2.66 -2.63
CA PHE A 91 -1.80 2.05 -2.67
C PHE A 91 -2.50 2.40 -3.97
N GLU A 92 -2.99 1.35 -4.62
CA GLU A 92 -3.90 1.41 -5.76
C GLU A 92 -4.67 0.09 -5.87
N PRO A 93 -5.87 0.06 -6.50
CA PRO A 93 -6.64 -1.16 -6.67
C PRO A 93 -6.05 -2.07 -7.76
N GLY A 94 -5.06 -2.87 -7.37
CA GLY A 94 -4.24 -3.68 -8.29
C GLY A 94 -3.25 -2.82 -9.09
N PRO A 95 -2.47 -3.39 -10.03
CA PRO A 95 -1.46 -2.65 -10.79
C PRO A 95 -2.12 -1.84 -11.92
N ARG A 96 -2.78 -0.73 -11.56
CA ARG A 96 -3.34 0.27 -12.49
C ARG A 96 -2.26 1.21 -12.97
N LEU A 97 -1.29 1.48 -12.12
CA LEU A 97 0.04 1.96 -12.41
C LEU A 97 1.03 0.82 -12.12
N VAL A 98 2.23 0.92 -12.68
CA VAL A 98 3.33 -0.02 -12.43
C VAL A 98 4.44 0.76 -11.78
N ARG A 99 4.85 0.34 -10.58
CA ARG A 99 6.03 0.91 -9.93
C ARG A 99 7.28 0.64 -10.77
N LYS A 100 7.90 1.72 -11.23
CA LYS A 100 9.16 1.72 -11.96
C LYS A 100 10.35 1.92 -11.03
N GLU A 101 10.19 2.81 -10.05
CA GLU A 101 11.27 3.16 -9.13
C GLU A 101 10.70 3.62 -7.78
N THR A 102 11.40 3.25 -6.71
CA THR A 102 11.25 3.82 -5.37
C THR A 102 12.62 4.30 -4.92
N VAL A 103 12.69 5.54 -4.44
CA VAL A 103 13.89 6.16 -3.90
C VAL A 103 13.57 6.70 -2.51
N VAL A 104 14.45 6.46 -1.54
CA VAL A 104 14.37 7.01 -0.18
C VAL A 104 15.73 7.59 0.18
N ASN A 105 15.77 8.85 0.60
CA ASN A 105 16.98 9.63 0.87
C ASN A 105 18.02 9.54 -0.26
N GLY A 106 17.54 9.61 -1.51
CA GLY A 106 18.37 9.51 -2.72
C GLY A 106 18.88 8.11 -3.07
N GLN A 107 18.52 7.07 -2.29
CA GLN A 107 18.92 5.69 -2.57
C GLN A 107 17.75 4.86 -3.11
N PRO A 108 17.96 4.04 -4.16
CA PRO A 108 16.92 3.16 -4.68
C PRO A 108 16.59 2.06 -3.65
N VAL A 109 15.30 1.85 -3.41
CA VAL A 109 14.80 0.87 -2.44
C VAL A 109 13.87 -0.12 -3.12
N PHE A 110 14.26 -1.39 -3.14
CA PHE A 110 13.46 -2.48 -3.74
C PHE A 110 13.07 -3.55 -2.72
N SER A 111 13.44 -3.36 -1.45
CA SER A 111 13.12 -4.27 -0.35
C SER A 111 12.80 -3.47 0.92
N SER A 112 12.44 -4.16 2.02
CA SER A 112 12.16 -3.50 3.29
C SER A 112 13.37 -2.71 3.81
N MET A 113 13.11 -1.59 4.47
CA MET A 113 14.10 -0.70 5.05
C MET A 113 14.04 -0.71 6.58
N ILE A 114 15.18 -0.42 7.22
CA ILE A 114 15.26 -0.21 8.66
C ILE A 114 14.96 1.25 8.98
N VAL A 115 13.96 1.49 9.82
CA VAL A 115 13.53 2.82 10.29
C VAL A 115 13.67 2.93 11.80
N LYS A 116 13.78 4.17 12.29
CA LYS A 116 13.90 4.49 13.72
C LYS A 116 12.87 5.53 14.11
N LEU A 117 12.49 5.50 15.38
CA LEU A 117 11.59 6.49 15.98
C LEU A 117 12.23 7.87 15.98
N GLY A 118 11.45 8.90 15.64
CA GLY A 118 11.84 10.30 15.62
C GLY A 118 12.60 10.73 14.36
N ASP A 119 12.90 9.79 13.46
CA ASP A 119 13.61 10.07 12.22
C ASP A 119 12.65 10.35 11.06
N THR A 120 13.13 11.18 10.14
CA THR A 120 12.42 11.54 8.89
C THR A 120 13.14 10.95 7.68
N TYR A 121 12.34 10.49 6.72
CA TYR A 121 12.80 9.99 5.44
C TYR A 121 12.08 10.75 4.33
N ASP A 122 12.82 11.26 3.33
CA ASP A 122 12.20 11.64 2.06
C ASP A 122 11.95 10.40 1.21
N PHE A 123 10.97 10.52 0.31
CA PHE A 123 10.71 9.47 -0.65
C PHE A 123 10.31 10.05 -2.00
N LYS A 124 10.59 9.26 -3.04
CA LYS A 124 10.13 9.47 -4.41
C LYS A 124 9.73 8.12 -4.98
N GLU A 125 8.53 8.06 -5.52
CA GLU A 125 7.99 6.93 -6.27
C GLU A 125 7.76 7.37 -7.71
N VAL A 126 8.11 6.52 -8.67
CA VAL A 126 7.79 6.70 -10.09
C VAL A 126 6.90 5.54 -10.52
N LEU A 127 5.69 5.86 -10.97
CA LEU A 127 4.64 4.90 -11.31
C LEU A 127 4.20 5.12 -12.77
N THR A 128 4.30 4.12 -13.63
CA THR A 128 3.87 4.23 -15.04
C THR A 128 2.42 3.81 -15.18
N ALA A 129 1.57 4.66 -15.76
CA ALA A 129 0.15 4.38 -15.96
C ALA A 129 -0.08 3.18 -16.89
N ARG A 130 -0.91 2.21 -16.46
CA ARG A 130 -1.12 0.92 -17.15
C ARG A 130 -2.57 0.66 -17.56
N ARG A 131 -3.55 0.93 -16.70
CA ARG A 131 -4.97 0.62 -16.95
C ARG A 131 -5.83 1.88 -16.94
N PRO A 132 -6.57 2.18 -18.04
CA PRO A 132 -7.49 3.32 -18.07
C PRO A 132 -8.55 3.28 -16.99
N GLY A 133 -8.99 4.45 -16.54
CA GLY A 133 -9.99 4.64 -15.49
C GLY A 133 -9.58 5.69 -14.45
N THR A 134 -10.46 5.99 -13.50
CA THR A 134 -10.18 6.90 -12.39
C THR A 134 -10.01 6.10 -11.11
N TRP A 135 -8.82 6.19 -10.51
CA TRP A 135 -8.41 5.33 -9.40
C TRP A 135 -7.99 6.16 -8.19
N PRO A 136 -8.35 5.75 -6.96
CA PRO A 136 -7.75 6.30 -5.75
C PRO A 136 -6.31 5.80 -5.62
N VAL A 137 -5.39 6.73 -5.48
CA VAL A 137 -3.94 6.53 -5.64
C VAL A 137 -3.30 7.29 -4.47
N GLY A 138 -2.70 6.56 -3.51
CA GLY A 138 -2.13 7.13 -2.29
C GLY A 138 -0.82 6.49 -1.84
N VAL A 139 -0.06 7.17 -0.99
CA VAL A 139 1.19 6.63 -0.43
C VAL A 139 0.91 5.82 0.83
N THR A 140 1.74 4.82 1.12
CA THR A 140 1.63 4.02 2.34
C THR A 140 3.01 3.65 2.88
N MET A 141 3.08 3.47 4.18
CA MET A 141 4.25 2.91 4.84
C MET A 141 3.82 1.67 5.60
N ASN A 142 4.28 0.51 5.15
CA ASN A 142 3.95 -0.75 5.78
C ASN A 142 4.98 -1.02 6.88
N ILE A 143 4.54 -1.11 8.13
CA ILE A 143 5.40 -1.50 9.25
C ILE A 143 5.18 -2.98 9.52
N LYS A 144 6.27 -3.74 9.59
CA LYS A 144 6.21 -5.16 9.94
C LYS A 144 5.59 -5.30 11.34
N ASP A 145 4.65 -6.25 11.46
CA ASP A 145 3.85 -6.58 12.65
C ASP A 145 2.65 -5.66 12.94
N ILE A 146 2.38 -4.67 12.07
CA ILE A 146 1.20 -3.78 12.18
C ILE A 146 0.41 -3.76 10.88
N GLY A 147 1.09 -3.60 9.75
CA GLY A 147 0.47 -3.43 8.43
C GLY A 147 0.60 -2.01 7.88
N PRO A 148 -0.31 -1.60 6.97
CA PRO A 148 -0.19 -0.34 6.23
C PRO A 148 -0.56 0.87 7.09
N ILE A 149 0.33 1.86 7.17
CA ILE A 149 -0.01 3.22 7.58
C ILE A 149 -0.29 4.00 6.30
N VAL A 150 -1.54 4.41 6.11
CA VAL A 150 -1.97 5.08 4.88
C VAL A 150 -1.70 6.57 4.97
N GLY A 151 -1.00 7.11 3.97
CA GLY A 151 -0.74 8.53 3.80
C GLY A 151 -1.78 9.24 2.89
N PRO A 152 -1.48 10.47 2.44
CA PRO A 152 -2.35 11.24 1.58
C PRO A 152 -2.60 10.54 0.23
N SER A 153 -3.76 10.84 -0.37
CA SER A 153 -4.17 10.23 -1.63
C SER A 153 -4.99 11.16 -2.50
N ILE A 154 -4.93 10.94 -3.81
CA ILE A 154 -5.72 11.66 -4.80
C ILE A 154 -6.42 10.68 -5.73
N LYS A 155 -7.42 11.17 -6.47
CA LYS A 155 -7.95 10.44 -7.63
C LYS A 155 -7.08 10.75 -8.84
N VAL A 156 -6.54 9.72 -9.47
CA VAL A 156 -5.81 9.84 -10.74
C VAL A 156 -6.64 9.26 -11.86
N THR A 157 -6.85 10.05 -12.92
CA THR A 157 -7.52 9.63 -14.14
C THR A 157 -6.49 9.21 -15.18
N ILE A 158 -6.65 8.00 -15.69
CA ILE A 158 -5.80 7.41 -16.74
C ILE A 158 -6.63 7.27 -18.00
N ASP A 159 -6.25 7.98 -19.05
CA ASP A 159 -6.86 7.90 -20.37
C ASP A 159 -6.31 6.71 -21.16
N PRO A 160 -7.13 6.12 -22.06
CA PRO A 160 -6.66 5.12 -23.00
C PRO A 160 -5.57 5.69 -23.93
N SER A 161 -4.62 4.83 -24.29
CA SER A 161 -3.63 5.10 -25.34
C SER A 161 -3.93 4.24 -26.57
N SER A 162 -3.49 4.71 -27.74
CA SER A 162 -3.57 3.94 -28.99
C SER A 162 -2.61 2.75 -29.01
N ALA A 163 -1.54 2.80 -28.20
CA ALA A 163 -0.59 1.71 -28.04
C ALA A 163 -0.91 0.86 -26.80
N PRO A 164 -0.71 -0.47 -26.85
CA PRO A 164 -0.81 -1.30 -25.66
C PRO A 164 0.28 -0.92 -24.66
N PHE A 165 -0.01 -1.07 -23.37
CA PHE A 165 0.98 -0.87 -22.31
C PHE A 165 2.17 -1.84 -22.50
N THR A 166 3.38 -1.32 -22.30
CA THR A 166 4.61 -2.14 -22.28
C THR A 166 5.45 -1.77 -21.05
N ASN A 167 6.10 -2.78 -20.47
CA ASN A 167 7.04 -2.61 -19.36
C ASN A 167 8.38 -3.23 -19.77
N THR A 168 9.14 -2.49 -20.57
CA THR A 168 10.37 -3.00 -21.15
C THR A 168 11.55 -2.80 -20.20
N VAL A 169 12.26 -3.88 -19.89
CA VAL A 169 13.49 -3.85 -19.07
C VAL A 169 14.64 -4.51 -19.83
N GLN A 170 15.85 -4.04 -19.58
CA GLN A 170 17.07 -4.70 -20.05
C GLN A 170 17.60 -5.62 -18.96
N THR A 171 17.82 -6.88 -19.33
CA THR A 171 18.46 -7.87 -18.46
C THR A 171 19.97 -7.64 -18.38
N LEU A 172 20.64 -8.27 -17.40
CA LEU A 172 22.10 -8.22 -17.28
C LEU A 172 22.84 -8.81 -18.49
N SER A 173 22.19 -9.66 -19.28
CA SER A 173 22.73 -10.20 -20.53
C SER A 173 22.50 -9.26 -21.74
N GLY A 174 21.91 -8.09 -21.53
CA GLY A 174 21.59 -7.11 -22.59
C GLY A 174 20.31 -7.40 -23.36
N GLN A 175 19.58 -8.47 -23.04
CA GLN A 175 18.30 -8.77 -23.68
C GLN A 175 17.21 -7.81 -23.20
N SER A 176 16.53 -7.17 -24.14
CA SER A 176 15.32 -6.38 -23.88
C SER A 176 14.10 -7.29 -23.78
N ILE A 177 13.38 -7.22 -22.67
CA ILE A 177 12.19 -8.04 -22.40
C ILE A 177 11.03 -7.16 -21.93
N ASN A 178 9.81 -7.46 -22.37
CA ASN A 178 8.60 -6.79 -21.89
C ASN A 178 7.98 -7.58 -20.73
N LEU A 179 8.13 -7.09 -19.50
CA LEU A 179 7.61 -7.73 -18.29
C LEU A 179 6.08 -7.85 -18.25
N GLU A 180 5.33 -7.13 -19.08
CA GLU A 180 3.87 -7.29 -19.18
C GLU A 180 3.48 -8.69 -19.67
N ASN A 181 4.32 -9.35 -20.49
CA ASN A 181 4.00 -10.64 -21.10
C ASN A 181 5.15 -11.67 -21.07
N TYR A 182 6.34 -11.27 -20.63
CA TYR A 182 7.51 -12.14 -20.64
C TYR A 182 7.29 -13.40 -19.78
N GLY A 183 7.54 -14.58 -20.37
CA GLY A 183 7.40 -15.87 -19.69
C GLY A 183 5.97 -16.39 -19.56
N LEU A 184 4.93 -15.57 -19.83
CA LEU A 184 3.53 -15.97 -19.66
C LEU A 184 3.15 -17.19 -20.51
N SER A 185 3.45 -17.14 -21.81
CA SER A 185 3.17 -18.26 -22.73
C SER A 185 3.88 -19.56 -22.30
N ARG A 186 5.13 -19.46 -21.84
CA ARG A 186 5.89 -20.62 -21.36
C ARG A 186 5.27 -21.21 -20.09
N ALA A 187 4.94 -20.36 -19.11
CA ALA A 187 4.32 -20.78 -17.86
C ALA A 187 2.95 -21.42 -18.09
N MET A 188 2.13 -20.83 -18.96
CA MET A 188 0.84 -21.39 -19.34
C MET A 188 0.98 -22.70 -20.09
N GLY A 189 1.87 -22.78 -21.09
CA GLY A 189 2.08 -24.00 -21.88
C GLY A 189 2.55 -25.17 -21.03
N TRP A 190 3.53 -24.95 -20.15
CA TRP A 190 4.05 -25.99 -19.25
C TRP A 190 2.98 -26.44 -18.25
N SER A 191 2.26 -25.49 -17.63
CA SER A 191 1.17 -25.81 -16.70
C SER A 191 0.04 -26.59 -17.39
N PHE A 192 -0.36 -26.19 -18.59
CA PHE A 192 -1.44 -26.85 -19.33
C PHE A 192 -1.08 -28.28 -19.72
N LEU A 193 0.17 -28.52 -20.11
CA LEU A 193 0.67 -29.87 -20.38
C LEU A 193 0.52 -30.79 -19.15
N TRP A 194 0.89 -30.31 -17.95
CA TRP A 194 0.71 -31.09 -16.72
C TRP A 194 -0.75 -31.31 -16.35
N VAL A 195 -1.60 -30.30 -16.55
CA VAL A 195 -3.05 -30.45 -16.35
C VAL A 195 -3.62 -31.54 -17.27
N LEU A 196 -3.25 -31.54 -18.55
CA LEU A 196 -3.69 -32.57 -19.50
C LEU A 196 -3.21 -33.97 -19.12
N LEU A 197 -1.96 -34.10 -18.67
CA LEU A 197 -1.45 -35.39 -18.19
C LEU A 197 -2.19 -35.88 -16.95
N GLY A 198 -2.48 -34.98 -16.00
CA GLY A 198 -3.29 -35.27 -14.82
C GLY A 198 -4.71 -35.71 -15.20
N ILE A 199 -5.36 -35.00 -16.12
CA ILE A 199 -6.68 -35.39 -16.66
C ILE A 199 -6.60 -36.76 -17.34
N GLY A 200 -5.55 -37.02 -18.13
CA GLY A 200 -5.35 -38.32 -18.77
C GLY A 200 -5.23 -39.47 -17.78
N TRP A 201 -4.48 -39.27 -16.70
CA TRP A 201 -4.36 -40.24 -15.60
C TRP A 201 -5.71 -40.50 -14.93
N LEU A 202 -6.44 -39.44 -14.57
CA LEU A 202 -7.76 -39.55 -13.95
C LEU A 202 -8.79 -40.18 -14.88
N TYR A 203 -8.77 -39.83 -16.17
CA TYR A 203 -9.66 -40.41 -17.17
C TYR A 203 -9.46 -41.92 -17.27
N TYR A 204 -8.20 -42.38 -17.31
CA TYR A 204 -7.88 -43.80 -17.31
C TYR A 204 -8.45 -44.53 -16.08
N TRP A 205 -8.21 -43.99 -14.88
CA TRP A 205 -8.58 -44.68 -13.65
C TRP A 205 -10.03 -44.51 -13.21
N LEU A 206 -10.70 -43.42 -13.57
CA LEU A 206 -12.06 -43.13 -13.12
C LEU A 206 -13.12 -43.48 -14.17
N ILE A 207 -12.80 -43.31 -15.45
CA ILE A 207 -13.76 -43.51 -16.54
C ILE A 207 -13.58 -44.89 -17.18
N LEU A 208 -12.34 -45.25 -17.53
CA LEU A 208 -12.08 -46.57 -18.13
C LEU A 208 -12.06 -47.69 -17.08
N LYS A 209 -11.83 -47.37 -15.81
CA LYS A 209 -11.81 -48.32 -14.68
C LYS A 209 -12.72 -47.87 -13.53
N PRO A 210 -14.05 -47.82 -13.72
CA PRO A 210 -14.97 -47.18 -12.79
C PRO A 210 -14.86 -47.69 -11.35
N THR A 211 -15.08 -46.80 -10.39
CA THR A 211 -14.89 -47.07 -8.96
C THR A 211 -15.88 -48.10 -8.40
N ALA A 212 -17.13 -48.12 -8.87
CA ALA A 212 -18.17 -49.01 -8.32
C ALA A 212 -17.88 -50.51 -8.53
N PRO A 213 -17.52 -51.00 -9.74
CA PRO A 213 -17.05 -52.37 -9.92
C PRO A 213 -15.81 -52.72 -9.09
N ARG A 214 -14.87 -51.77 -8.94
CA ARG A 214 -13.65 -51.97 -8.16
C ARG A 214 -13.92 -52.07 -6.66
N LEU A 215 -14.91 -51.35 -6.15
CA LEU A 215 -15.34 -51.48 -4.76
C LEU A 215 -15.89 -52.89 -4.48
N GLY A 216 -16.64 -53.47 -5.43
CA GLY A 216 -17.09 -54.85 -5.34
C GLY A 216 -15.95 -55.87 -5.35
N LEU A 217 -14.94 -55.68 -6.22
CA LEU A 217 -13.75 -56.53 -6.26
C LEU A 217 -12.93 -56.45 -4.97
N ALA A 218 -12.81 -55.26 -4.38
CA ALA A 218 -12.13 -55.06 -3.11
C ALA A 218 -12.89 -55.74 -1.95
N TYR A 219 -14.22 -55.63 -1.92
CA TYR A 219 -15.06 -56.31 -0.92
C TYR A 219 -14.95 -57.85 -1.01
N LEU A 220 -14.78 -58.40 -2.21
CA LEU A 220 -14.60 -59.83 -2.44
C LEU A 220 -13.15 -60.30 -2.21
N GLU A 221 -12.27 -59.46 -1.67
CA GLU A 221 -10.85 -59.76 -1.43
C GLU A 221 -10.08 -60.19 -2.70
N LYS A 222 -10.56 -59.77 -3.88
CA LYS A 222 -9.95 -60.06 -5.18
C LYS A 222 -8.98 -58.95 -5.59
N GLU A 223 -7.97 -58.71 -4.75
CA GLU A 223 -7.05 -57.58 -4.91
C GLU A 223 -6.25 -57.64 -6.22
N ASP A 224 -5.87 -58.84 -6.67
CA ASP A 224 -5.15 -59.05 -7.93
C ASP A 224 -5.94 -58.63 -9.18
N GLU A 225 -7.27 -58.54 -9.09
CA GLU A 225 -8.15 -58.07 -10.17
C GLU A 225 -8.35 -56.55 -10.15
N LEU A 226 -7.99 -55.86 -9.04
CA LEU A 226 -8.12 -54.41 -8.91
C LEU A 226 -7.11 -53.63 -9.76
N VAL A 227 -5.92 -54.19 -9.97
CA VAL A 227 -4.82 -53.62 -10.76
C VAL A 227 -4.18 -54.73 -11.60
N THR A 228 -4.50 -54.75 -12.88
CA THR A 228 -4.01 -55.77 -13.80
C THR A 228 -2.57 -55.51 -14.25
N LYS A 229 -1.92 -56.52 -14.84
CA LYS A 229 -0.61 -56.36 -15.50
C LYS A 229 -0.61 -55.31 -16.61
N GLN A 230 -1.75 -55.08 -17.28
CA GLN A 230 -1.88 -54.01 -18.28
C GLN A 230 -1.88 -52.63 -17.62
N ASP A 231 -2.58 -52.49 -16.49
CA ASP A 231 -2.61 -51.26 -15.72
C ASP A 231 -1.22 -50.91 -15.17
N GLN A 232 -0.46 -51.91 -14.71
CA GLN A 232 0.94 -51.75 -14.31
C GLN A 232 1.84 -51.28 -15.46
N LYS A 233 1.68 -51.85 -16.67
CA LYS A 233 2.42 -51.41 -17.86
C LYS A 233 2.07 -49.98 -18.26
N PHE A 234 0.79 -49.61 -18.19
CA PHE A 234 0.35 -48.24 -18.42
C PHE A 234 0.96 -47.29 -17.38
N GLY A 235 0.94 -47.67 -16.10
CA GLY A 235 1.57 -46.91 -15.03
C GLY A 235 3.07 -46.70 -15.25
N PHE A 236 3.79 -47.74 -15.65
CA PHE A 236 5.22 -47.65 -15.98
C PHE A 236 5.48 -46.74 -17.19
N LEU A 237 4.69 -46.87 -18.25
CA LEU A 237 4.77 -45.99 -19.43
C LEU A 237 4.52 -44.53 -19.04
N PHE A 238 3.49 -44.27 -18.25
CA PHE A 238 3.15 -42.94 -17.78
C PHE A 238 4.28 -42.35 -16.93
N LEU A 239 4.83 -43.13 -16.00
CA LEU A 239 5.99 -42.73 -15.20
C LEU A 239 7.21 -42.41 -16.08
N ALA A 240 7.50 -43.25 -17.08
CA ALA A 240 8.60 -43.01 -18.01
C ALA A 240 8.40 -41.69 -18.79
N ILE A 241 7.18 -41.41 -19.26
CA ILE A 241 6.83 -40.14 -19.90
C ILE A 241 7.08 -38.96 -18.97
N VAL A 242 6.60 -39.04 -17.72
CA VAL A 242 6.80 -37.97 -16.71
C VAL A 242 8.29 -37.71 -16.48
N ILE A 243 9.09 -38.76 -16.30
CA ILE A 243 10.55 -38.64 -16.09
C ILE A 243 11.19 -37.95 -17.30
N VAL A 244 10.90 -38.41 -18.52
CA VAL A 244 11.44 -37.81 -19.75
C VAL A 244 11.05 -36.34 -19.86
N LEU A 245 9.81 -35.98 -19.55
CA LEU A 245 9.34 -34.59 -19.59
C LEU A 245 10.04 -33.73 -18.55
N VAL A 246 10.19 -34.20 -17.31
CA VAL A 246 10.86 -33.44 -16.24
C VAL A 246 12.32 -33.20 -16.58
N PHE A 247 13.09 -34.26 -16.91
CA PHE A 247 14.51 -34.11 -17.23
C PHE A 247 14.73 -33.36 -18.55
N GLY A 248 13.91 -33.64 -19.57
CA GLY A 248 13.94 -32.92 -20.84
C GLY A 248 13.63 -31.44 -20.68
N GLY A 249 12.58 -31.10 -19.92
CA GLY A 249 12.21 -29.72 -19.62
C GLY A 249 13.29 -28.99 -18.81
N ALA A 250 13.86 -29.64 -17.79
CA ALA A 250 14.97 -29.09 -17.03
C ALA A 250 16.18 -28.80 -17.92
N PHE A 251 16.58 -29.75 -18.77
CA PHE A 251 17.71 -29.58 -19.68
C PHE A 251 17.49 -28.45 -20.70
N ILE A 252 16.31 -28.39 -21.34
CA ILE A 252 15.97 -27.33 -22.31
C ILE A 252 15.98 -25.96 -21.63
N THR A 253 15.39 -25.84 -20.45
CA THR A 253 15.32 -24.56 -19.73
C THR A 253 16.67 -24.10 -19.20
N SER A 254 17.52 -25.00 -18.70
CA SER A 254 18.89 -24.67 -18.29
C SER A 254 19.75 -24.19 -19.45
N LYS A 255 19.54 -24.72 -20.67
CA LYS A 255 20.22 -24.22 -21.88
C LYS A 255 19.70 -22.85 -22.32
N GLN A 256 18.39 -22.62 -22.21
CA GLN A 256 17.78 -21.35 -22.59
C GLN A 256 18.12 -20.22 -21.61
N PHE A 257 18.25 -20.54 -20.32
CA PHE A 257 18.58 -19.60 -19.25
C PHE A 257 19.84 -20.07 -18.50
N PRO A 258 21.03 -19.95 -19.11
CA PRO A 258 22.27 -20.44 -18.51
C PRO A 258 22.69 -19.62 -17.29
N ILE A 259 22.24 -18.36 -17.20
CA ILE A 259 22.55 -17.44 -16.10
C ILE A 259 21.24 -17.12 -15.38
N VAL A 260 21.09 -17.68 -14.18
CA VAL A 260 19.98 -17.39 -13.27
C VAL A 260 20.57 -17.04 -11.90
N ILE A 261 20.04 -15.98 -11.29
CA ILE A 261 20.39 -15.58 -9.93
C ILE A 261 19.20 -15.83 -9.01
N PRO A 262 19.44 -16.19 -7.73
CA PRO A 262 18.35 -16.34 -6.77
C PRO A 262 17.63 -15.01 -6.54
N LEU A 263 16.40 -15.07 -6.01
CA LEU A 263 15.67 -13.89 -5.59
C LEU A 263 16.49 -13.10 -4.58
N GLN A 264 16.71 -11.81 -4.87
CA GLN A 264 17.45 -10.92 -3.99
C GLN A 264 16.55 -10.48 -2.83
N LYS A 265 16.96 -10.79 -1.60
CA LYS A 265 16.21 -10.44 -0.38
C LYS A 265 17.17 -9.78 0.60
N THR A 266 16.82 -8.58 1.07
CA THR A 266 17.66 -7.85 2.03
C THR A 266 16.84 -6.83 2.82
N PHE A 267 17.41 -6.35 3.92
CA PHE A 267 16.95 -5.12 4.58
C PHE A 267 17.91 -3.99 4.23
N VAL A 268 17.38 -2.91 3.65
CA VAL A 268 18.19 -1.74 3.34
C VAL A 268 18.30 -0.86 4.58
N ARG A 269 19.53 -0.46 4.93
CA ARG A 269 19.75 0.55 5.97
C ARG A 269 19.92 1.89 5.29
N ILE A 270 19.00 2.80 5.55
CA ILE A 270 19.01 4.15 4.96
C ILE A 270 19.24 5.11 6.11
N ASN A 271 20.27 5.94 5.99
CA ASN A 271 20.51 6.99 6.98
C ASN A 271 19.35 7.98 6.91
N PRO A 272 18.77 8.39 8.05
CA PRO A 272 17.68 9.35 8.08
C PRO A 272 18.15 10.72 7.57
N LEU A 273 17.19 11.57 7.22
CA LEU A 273 17.50 12.97 6.92
C LEU A 273 18.13 13.64 8.16
N PRO A 274 19.06 14.59 7.97
CA PRO A 274 19.50 15.45 9.06
C PRO A 274 18.29 16.09 9.73
N LYS A 275 18.30 16.16 11.07
CA LYS A 275 17.24 16.86 11.80
C LYS A 275 17.19 18.32 11.36
N GLU A 276 16.00 18.79 11.00
CA GLU A 276 15.78 20.19 10.67
C GLU A 276 16.16 21.09 11.86
N SER A 277 16.64 22.30 11.58
CA SER A 277 17.05 23.25 12.62
C SER A 277 15.89 23.55 13.57
N THR A 278 16.09 23.33 14.87
CA THR A 278 15.10 23.58 15.91
C THR A 278 15.31 24.95 16.53
N PHE A 279 14.53 25.93 16.06
CA PHE A 279 14.46 27.26 16.66
C PHE A 279 13.18 27.47 17.50
N VAL A 280 12.30 26.47 17.56
CA VAL A 280 11.12 26.47 18.43
C VAL A 280 11.14 25.21 19.29
N GLU A 281 10.80 25.36 20.56
CA GLU A 281 10.43 24.25 21.43
C GLU A 281 8.96 24.37 21.79
N ALA A 282 8.23 23.27 21.71
CA ALA A 282 6.81 23.27 22.04
C ALA A 282 6.44 22.01 22.82
N LYS A 283 5.58 22.19 23.82
CA LYS A 283 5.05 21.10 24.63
C LYS A 283 3.55 21.28 24.82
N VAL A 284 2.81 20.21 24.58
CA VAL A 284 1.38 20.17 24.90
C VAL A 284 1.23 20.02 26.42
N SER A 285 0.46 20.90 27.05
CA SER A 285 0.18 20.84 28.49
C SER A 285 -1.14 20.14 28.78
N LYS A 286 -2.16 20.33 27.94
CA LYS A 286 -3.49 19.75 28.09
C LYS A 286 -4.12 19.57 26.71
N ALA A 287 -4.91 18.51 26.53
CA ALA A 287 -5.73 18.32 25.34
C ALA A 287 -7.11 17.76 25.69
N THR A 288 -8.12 18.22 24.98
CA THR A 288 -9.53 17.89 25.15
C THR A 288 -10.16 17.67 23.78
N TYR A 289 -10.95 16.62 23.64
CA TYR A 289 -11.74 16.40 22.42
C TYR A 289 -13.22 16.59 22.71
N TYR A 290 -13.82 17.61 22.10
CA TYR A 290 -15.24 17.89 22.22
C TYR A 290 -16.02 17.12 21.16
N VAL A 291 -16.71 16.06 21.59
CA VAL A 291 -17.33 15.07 20.69
C VAL A 291 -18.40 15.72 19.80
N GLN A 292 -19.30 16.50 20.40
CA GLN A 292 -20.40 17.18 19.71
C GLN A 292 -19.91 18.30 18.79
N GLN A 293 -18.87 19.03 19.21
CA GLN A 293 -18.34 20.17 18.46
C GLN A 293 -17.38 19.77 17.33
N ARG A 294 -16.93 18.50 17.30
CA ARG A 294 -15.97 17.96 16.32
C ARG A 294 -14.65 18.75 16.37
N SER A 295 -14.15 18.91 17.59
CA SER A 295 -13.04 19.80 17.88
C SER A 295 -12.02 19.15 18.80
N LEU A 296 -10.76 19.24 18.40
CA LEU A 296 -9.62 18.94 19.26
C LEU A 296 -9.03 20.27 19.75
N ASP A 297 -9.06 20.45 21.05
CA ASP A 297 -8.64 21.68 21.73
C ASP A 297 -7.44 21.34 22.62
N PHE A 298 -6.31 22.02 22.45
CA PHE A 298 -5.12 21.75 23.23
C PHE A 298 -4.30 23.01 23.51
N ASP A 299 -3.68 23.01 24.68
CA ASP A 299 -2.80 24.09 25.13
C ASP A 299 -1.35 23.73 24.80
N LEU A 300 -0.65 24.65 24.17
CA LEU A 300 0.72 24.50 23.71
C LEU A 300 1.59 25.57 24.37
N ILE A 301 2.57 25.15 25.16
CA ILE A 301 3.60 26.02 25.69
C ILE A 301 4.73 26.04 24.68
N VAL A 302 4.98 27.20 24.08
CA VAL A 302 5.95 27.38 23.00
C VAL A 302 7.02 28.38 23.43
N THR A 303 8.29 28.02 23.22
CA THR A 303 9.44 28.91 23.41
C THR A 303 10.15 29.09 22.08
N ASN A 304 10.24 30.33 21.60
CA ASN A 304 11.02 30.67 20.42
C ASN A 304 12.49 30.90 20.82
N LYS A 305 13.38 30.02 20.39
CA LYS A 305 14.83 30.09 20.59
C LYS A 305 15.57 30.70 19.40
N GLY A 306 14.84 31.05 18.34
CA GLY A 306 15.38 31.72 17.16
C GLY A 306 15.56 33.22 17.36
N ASN A 307 16.04 33.87 16.30
CA ASN A 307 16.27 35.30 16.24
C ASN A 307 15.14 36.06 15.50
N GLU A 308 14.23 35.33 14.86
CA GLU A 308 13.11 35.88 14.10
C GLU A 308 11.79 35.58 14.81
N LYS A 309 10.78 36.40 14.55
CA LYS A 309 9.41 36.12 15.02
C LYS A 309 8.84 34.90 14.29
N VAL A 310 8.13 34.03 15.00
CA VAL A 310 7.59 32.79 14.44
C VAL A 310 6.07 32.72 14.56
N TYR A 311 5.45 32.07 13.59
CA TYR A 311 4.01 31.82 13.53
C TYR A 311 3.75 30.32 13.59
N LEU A 312 2.75 29.92 14.38
CA LEU A 312 2.16 28.59 14.24
C LEU A 312 1.35 28.57 12.94
N ARG A 313 1.81 27.79 11.95
CA ARG A 313 1.24 27.78 10.59
C ARG A 313 0.25 26.65 10.39
N ARG A 314 0.56 25.46 10.89
CA ARG A 314 -0.22 24.25 10.59
C ARG A 314 -0.17 23.27 11.75
N PHE A 315 -1.30 22.63 11.99
CA PHE A 315 -1.38 21.38 12.73
C PHE A 315 -1.83 20.31 11.75
N GLN A 316 -1.13 19.18 11.73
CA GLN A 316 -1.47 18.06 10.86
C GLN A 316 -1.50 16.75 11.64
N THR A 317 -2.51 15.94 11.39
CA THR A 317 -2.61 14.61 11.96
C THR A 317 -3.40 13.70 11.03
N ALA A 318 -2.96 12.44 10.88
CA ALA A 318 -3.69 11.42 10.11
C ALA A 318 -4.12 11.89 8.70
N ASN A 319 -3.23 12.58 7.99
CA ASN A 319 -3.43 13.21 6.67
C ASN A 319 -4.43 14.39 6.63
N VAL A 320 -4.98 14.81 7.76
CA VAL A 320 -5.80 16.02 7.89
C VAL A 320 -4.92 17.19 8.32
N ALA A 321 -5.03 18.32 7.65
CA ALA A 321 -4.27 19.53 7.97
C ALA A 321 -5.19 20.71 8.26
N PHE A 322 -4.90 21.40 9.36
CA PHE A 322 -5.55 22.63 9.79
C PHE A 322 -4.55 23.78 9.66
N LEU A 323 -4.93 24.85 8.96
CA LEU A 323 -4.04 25.98 8.66
C LEU A 323 -4.42 27.22 9.47
N ASN A 324 -3.43 27.92 10.02
CA ASN A 324 -3.64 29.23 10.62
C ASN A 324 -3.77 30.30 9.53
N PRO A 325 -4.95 30.90 9.31
CA PRO A 325 -5.12 31.93 8.27
C PRO A 325 -4.39 33.24 8.60
N ALA A 326 -4.05 33.49 9.88
CA ALA A 326 -3.35 34.71 10.29
C ALA A 326 -1.83 34.64 10.07
N ALA A 327 -1.27 33.45 9.81
CA ALA A 327 0.13 33.33 9.48
C ALA A 327 0.39 33.86 8.05
N PRO A 328 1.45 34.65 7.81
CA PRO A 328 1.77 35.17 6.49
C PRO A 328 1.92 34.05 5.44
N ASP A 329 1.40 34.29 4.23
CA ASP A 329 1.48 33.41 3.06
C ASP A 329 1.05 31.96 3.35
N ASN A 330 0.03 31.78 4.20
CA ASN A 330 -0.39 30.47 4.71
C ASN A 330 -1.77 30.05 4.21
N GLN A 331 -1.90 29.95 2.88
CA GLN A 331 -3.14 29.53 2.23
C GLN A 331 -3.13 28.02 1.93
N TRP A 332 -4.33 27.44 1.78
CA TRP A 332 -4.49 26.05 1.39
C TRP A 332 -3.97 25.81 -0.03
N PRO A 333 -2.98 24.92 -0.24
CA PRO A 333 -2.50 24.63 -1.59
C PRO A 333 -3.59 23.93 -2.43
N ALA A 334 -3.84 24.42 -3.65
CA ALA A 334 -4.87 23.88 -4.53
C ALA A 334 -4.60 22.42 -4.95
N ASP A 335 -3.32 22.03 -4.99
CA ASP A 335 -2.82 20.71 -5.35
C ASP A 335 -2.52 19.83 -4.12
N SER A 336 -2.94 20.25 -2.92
CA SER A 336 -2.69 19.50 -1.68
C SER A 336 -3.37 18.12 -1.73
N PRO A 337 -2.63 17.02 -1.54
CA PRO A 337 -3.22 15.68 -1.42
C PRO A 337 -3.76 15.39 -0.02
N GLU A 338 -3.47 16.26 0.95
CA GLU A 338 -3.99 16.14 2.31
C GLU A 338 -5.46 16.56 2.39
N VAL A 339 -6.17 16.09 3.40
CA VAL A 339 -7.55 16.49 3.65
C VAL A 339 -7.55 17.85 4.34
N ASN A 340 -8.31 18.80 3.79
CA ASN A 340 -8.49 20.11 4.40
C ASN A 340 -9.34 19.99 5.67
N GLY A 341 -8.69 20.20 6.83
CA GLY A 341 -9.34 20.19 8.14
C GLY A 341 -10.12 21.47 8.44
N GLY A 342 -9.81 22.56 7.76
CA GLY A 342 -10.33 23.90 8.03
C GLY A 342 -9.29 24.81 8.70
N GLU A 343 -9.78 25.92 9.25
CA GLU A 343 -8.95 26.91 9.93
C GLU A 343 -8.50 26.42 11.31
N LEU A 344 -7.23 26.63 11.62
CA LEU A 344 -6.67 26.42 12.94
C LEU A 344 -6.89 27.69 13.77
N GLN A 345 -7.77 27.61 14.76
CA GLN A 345 -8.03 28.72 15.67
C GLN A 345 -6.97 28.72 16.76
N ILE A 346 -6.34 29.87 16.99
CA ILE A 346 -5.24 30.02 17.95
C ILE A 346 -5.53 31.23 18.82
N THR A 347 -5.35 31.10 20.13
CA THR A 347 -5.52 32.19 21.09
C THR A 347 -4.39 32.19 22.12
N PRO A 348 -3.61 33.28 22.23
CA PRO A 348 -3.65 34.47 21.39
C PRO A 348 -2.90 34.22 20.05
N ASN A 349 -3.27 34.89 18.96
CA ASN A 349 -2.79 34.56 17.59
C ASN A 349 -1.65 35.47 17.10
N GLU A 350 -1.01 36.24 17.99
CA GLU A 350 0.14 37.07 17.61
C GLU A 350 1.38 36.20 17.41
N PRO A 351 2.34 36.64 16.58
CA PRO A 351 3.63 35.97 16.48
C PRO A 351 4.31 35.79 17.84
N ILE A 352 5.14 34.75 17.94
CA ILE A 352 5.98 34.49 19.11
C ILE A 352 7.32 35.13 18.84
N LEU A 353 7.68 36.12 19.67
CA LEU A 353 8.89 36.90 19.51
C LEU A 353 10.15 36.09 19.88
N PRO A 354 11.34 36.46 19.38
CA PRO A 354 12.60 35.84 19.78
C PRO A 354 12.77 35.81 21.31
N GLY A 355 13.12 34.65 21.87
CA GLY A 355 13.28 34.43 23.30
C GLY A 355 11.97 34.37 24.11
N GLU A 356 10.82 34.65 23.50
CA GLU A 356 9.53 34.64 24.18
C GLU A 356 9.05 33.21 24.43
N THR A 357 8.49 32.98 25.62
CA THR A 357 7.69 31.80 25.91
C THR A 357 6.23 32.20 26.01
N LYS A 358 5.38 31.58 25.18
CA LYS A 358 3.96 31.89 25.08
C LYS A 358 3.13 30.62 25.21
N GLN A 359 2.02 30.70 25.94
CA GLN A 359 1.02 29.65 25.97
C GLN A 359 -0.05 29.96 24.93
N LEU A 360 -0.27 29.03 24.02
CA LEU A 360 -1.27 29.10 22.96
C LEU A 360 -2.37 28.10 23.25
N HIS A 361 -3.62 28.54 23.22
CA HIS A 361 -4.78 27.67 23.12
C HIS A 361 -5.08 27.42 21.64
N ILE A 362 -5.07 26.16 21.23
CA ILE A 362 -5.26 25.75 19.84
C ILE A 362 -6.55 24.97 19.74
N LYS A 363 -7.39 25.35 18.79
CA LYS A 363 -8.65 24.69 18.48
C LYS A 363 -8.68 24.27 17.01
N ALA A 364 -8.58 22.97 16.78
CA ALA A 364 -8.68 22.35 15.46
C ALA A 364 -10.10 21.79 15.29
N GLN A 365 -10.99 22.57 14.70
CA GLN A 365 -12.40 22.22 14.52
C GLN A 365 -12.72 22.03 13.04
N GLY A 366 -13.46 20.97 12.71
CA GLY A 366 -13.89 20.76 11.32
C GLY A 366 -14.60 19.44 11.07
N ALA A 367 -15.33 19.37 9.95
CA ALA A 367 -16.03 18.16 9.52
C ALA A 367 -15.07 17.00 9.21
N ALA A 368 -13.80 17.30 8.88
CA ALA A 368 -12.77 16.31 8.61
C ALA A 368 -12.57 15.32 9.77
N TRP A 369 -12.75 15.74 11.02
CA TRP A 369 -12.67 14.85 12.19
C TRP A 369 -13.66 13.67 12.10
N GLU A 370 -14.87 13.91 11.60
CA GLU A 370 -15.86 12.85 11.44
C GLU A 370 -15.73 12.13 10.11
N VAL A 371 -15.53 12.86 9.01
CA VAL A 371 -15.41 12.29 7.66
C VAL A 371 -14.24 11.30 7.62
N GLU A 372 -13.11 11.66 8.22
CA GLU A 372 -11.93 10.80 8.33
C GLU A 372 -11.99 9.86 9.55
N ARG A 373 -13.12 9.83 10.27
CA ARG A 373 -13.33 8.99 11.46
C ARG A 373 -12.26 9.13 12.53
N LEU A 374 -11.65 10.31 12.62
CA LEU A 374 -10.71 10.66 13.69
C LEU A 374 -11.45 10.93 15.01
N SER A 375 -12.73 11.26 14.94
CA SER A 375 -13.62 11.41 16.09
C SER A 375 -13.80 10.14 16.91
N THR A 376 -13.42 8.96 16.39
CA THR A 376 -13.51 7.69 17.14
C THR A 376 -12.44 7.52 18.20
N ILE A 377 -11.50 8.46 18.33
CA ILE A 377 -10.43 8.47 19.34
C ILE A 377 -10.93 8.23 20.78
N TYR A 378 -12.17 8.62 21.11
CA TYR A 378 -12.76 8.38 22.44
C TYR A 378 -13.29 6.95 22.62
N LYS A 379 -13.44 6.17 21.54
CA LYS A 379 -13.89 4.77 21.55
C LYS A 379 -12.73 3.78 21.55
N GLU A 380 -11.51 4.26 21.34
CA GLU A 380 -10.32 3.43 21.22
C GLU A 380 -9.72 3.14 22.60
N SER A 381 -8.92 2.07 22.70
CA SER A 381 -8.36 1.56 23.96
C SER A 381 -7.44 2.55 24.67
N SER A 382 -6.96 3.57 23.96
CA SER A 382 -6.03 4.58 24.46
C SER A 382 -6.40 5.94 23.86
N SER A 383 -7.00 6.80 24.69
CA SER A 383 -7.44 8.14 24.27
C SER A 383 -6.26 9.10 24.21
N ARG A 384 -5.49 8.99 23.13
CA ARG A 384 -4.27 9.77 22.91
C ARG A 384 -4.16 10.20 21.46
N PHE A 385 -3.66 11.41 21.24
CA PHE A 385 -3.43 11.94 19.90
C PHE A 385 -1.96 12.17 19.62
N GLY A 386 -1.65 12.25 18.33
CA GLY A 386 -0.37 12.66 17.80
C GLY A 386 -0.54 13.45 16.51
N GLY A 387 0.57 13.91 15.95
CA GLY A 387 0.61 14.71 14.74
C GLY A 387 1.87 15.56 14.64
N LEU A 388 1.89 16.45 13.66
CA LEU A 388 2.97 17.40 13.41
C LEU A 388 2.44 18.83 13.57
N ILE A 389 3.22 19.66 14.26
CA ILE A 389 3.04 21.11 14.29
C ILE A 389 4.12 21.75 13.43
N PHE A 390 3.71 22.70 12.59
CA PHE A 390 4.61 23.46 11.73
C PHE A 390 4.64 24.91 12.18
N PHE A 391 5.81 25.36 12.60
CA PHE A 391 6.13 26.77 12.79
C PHE A 391 6.84 27.30 11.57
N GLY A 392 6.64 28.58 11.25
CA GLY A 392 7.42 29.26 10.22
C GLY A 392 7.76 30.68 10.61
N ASP A 393 8.93 31.14 10.19
CA ASP A 393 9.31 32.55 10.27
C ASP A 393 8.97 33.32 8.99
N THR A 394 9.23 34.62 8.97
CA THR A 394 9.03 35.47 7.78
C THR A 394 10.08 35.29 6.70
N ALA A 395 11.21 34.63 7.00
CA ALA A 395 12.25 34.31 6.03
C ALA A 395 11.93 33.01 5.24
N GLY A 396 10.86 32.31 5.61
CA GLY A 396 10.45 31.05 4.99
C GLY A 396 11.09 29.82 5.63
N ASN A 397 11.87 29.97 6.70
CA ASN A 397 12.35 28.83 7.46
C ASN A 397 11.19 28.20 8.22
N ARG A 398 11.20 26.88 8.28
CA ARG A 398 10.17 26.08 8.93
C ARG A 398 10.79 25.25 10.04
N ASN A 399 10.06 25.10 11.14
CA ASN A 399 10.38 24.14 12.18
C ASN A 399 9.20 23.20 12.40
N ILE A 400 9.47 21.90 12.39
CA ILE A 400 8.46 20.85 12.56
C ILE A 400 8.65 20.19 13.92
N ILE A 401 7.57 20.14 14.71
CA ILE A 401 7.57 19.52 16.03
C ILE A 401 6.58 18.37 16.02
N ALA A 402 7.05 17.18 16.42
CA ALA A 402 6.22 16.01 16.58
C ALA A 402 5.47 16.04 17.92
N ILE A 403 4.15 16.04 17.86
CA ILE A 403 3.32 15.62 18.98
C ILE A 403 3.17 14.11 18.84
N ALA A 404 3.92 13.34 19.64
CA ALA A 404 3.92 11.89 19.46
C ALA A 404 2.86 11.17 20.31
N ASP A 405 2.60 11.67 21.52
CA ASP A 405 1.83 10.91 22.49
C ASP A 405 1.24 11.79 23.61
N GLN A 406 0.07 12.37 23.36
CA GLN A 406 -0.59 13.25 24.32
C GLN A 406 -1.95 12.71 24.74
N PHE A 407 -2.21 12.72 26.05
CA PHE A 407 -3.49 12.30 26.60
C PHE A 407 -4.60 13.28 26.22
N VAL A 408 -5.74 12.74 25.79
CA VAL A 408 -6.91 13.52 25.40
C VAL A 408 -8.06 13.18 26.33
N VAL A 409 -8.68 14.21 26.90
CA VAL A 409 -9.92 14.04 27.67
C VAL A 409 -11.11 14.22 26.73
N PRO A 410 -11.94 13.18 26.50
CA PRO A 410 -13.18 13.36 25.75
C PRO A 410 -14.22 14.10 26.60
N VAL A 411 -14.90 15.07 25.99
CA VAL A 411 -16.00 15.81 26.60
C VAL A 411 -17.27 15.56 25.81
N PHE A 412 -18.29 15.08 26.51
CA PHE A 412 -19.64 14.85 26.01
C PHE A 412 -20.54 15.95 26.57
N GLN A 413 -20.63 17.07 25.87
CA GLN A 413 -21.50 18.20 26.24
C GLN A 413 -22.35 18.62 25.05
#